data_AF-A0A166GHH6-F1
#
_entry.id   AF-A0A166GHH6-F1
#
_cell.length_a   1.000
_cell.length_b   1.000
_cell.length_c   1.000
_cell.angle_alpha   90.00
_cell.angle_beta   90.00
_cell.angle_gamma   90.00
#
_symmetry.space_group_name_H-M   'P 1'
#
loop_
_entity.id
_entity.type
_entity.pdbx_description
1 polymer ?
#
loop_
_entity_poly.entity_id
_entity_poly.type
_entity_poly.pdbx_seq_one_letter_code
_entity_poly.pdbx_strand_id
1 'polypeptide(L)'
;MIKRSGLPWTRVQDLVLSIAKDHELEILNAVTNFDPFHFTNHTMSVFLDFLGGLVPSLPSDFTVPPSFHLSGIMFLIACRERRLQTWRRHADTIIAYFDHGASHKIRFDHLRYAARFLDVCISESPKMKKWDDDKRTSDHTRQRAMFYREELKARAAQDPTYHWLRPYFPEVYDPPSSTVTDEHQLPEKAVLTSSLRKWLNPFRKASRRMTLPENELDMELGTIRRSDVDESENQQAEGTQFRRHGP
;
A
#
# COMPACT_ATOMS: atom_id res chain seq x y z
N MET A 1 -20.37 9.30 -4.72
CA MET A 1 -19.97 10.55 -5.40
C MET A 1 -18.87 10.32 -6.45
N ILE A 2 -17.74 9.69 -6.10
CA ILE A 2 -16.58 9.46 -6.98
C ILE A 2 -16.89 8.65 -8.26
N LYS A 3 -17.77 7.62 -8.18
CA LYS A 3 -18.15 6.80 -9.35
C LYS A 3 -18.93 7.58 -10.44
N ARG A 4 -19.54 8.73 -10.09
CA ARG A 4 -20.44 9.49 -10.99
C ARG A 4 -19.89 10.83 -11.46
N SER A 5 -18.91 11.43 -10.76
CA SER A 5 -18.48 12.80 -11.06
C SER A 5 -17.58 12.94 -12.29
N GLY A 6 -16.87 11.88 -12.70
CA GLY A 6 -15.91 11.94 -13.81
C GLY A 6 -14.71 12.87 -13.58
N LEU A 7 -14.59 13.47 -12.39
CA LEU A 7 -13.49 14.35 -12.04
C LEU A 7 -12.23 13.53 -11.75
N PRO A 8 -11.05 14.00 -12.20
CA PRO A 8 -9.79 13.37 -11.82
C PRO A 8 -9.58 13.47 -10.30
N TRP A 9 -9.01 12.42 -9.71
CA TRP A 9 -8.71 12.33 -8.27
C TRP A 9 -7.99 13.58 -7.76
N THR A 10 -7.00 14.07 -8.50
CA THR A 10 -6.18 15.24 -8.12
C THR A 10 -6.98 16.52 -7.86
N ARG A 11 -8.19 16.66 -8.43
CA ARG A 11 -9.04 17.85 -8.21
C ARG A 11 -9.88 17.76 -6.94
N VAL A 12 -10.11 16.56 -6.43
CA VAL A 12 -10.96 16.31 -5.26
C VAL A 12 -10.18 15.76 -4.08
N GLN A 13 -8.89 15.44 -4.28
CA GLN A 13 -8.03 14.80 -3.29
C GLN A 13 -8.00 15.58 -1.97
N ASP A 14 -7.63 16.85 -1.99
CA ASP A 14 -7.46 17.63 -0.76
C ASP A 14 -8.77 17.75 0.02
N LEU A 15 -9.88 17.95 -0.68
CA LEU A 15 -11.21 17.98 -0.09
C LEU A 15 -11.58 16.62 0.52
N VAL A 16 -11.40 15.53 -0.22
CA VAL A 16 -11.76 14.18 0.24
C VAL A 16 -10.88 13.76 1.42
N LEU A 17 -9.58 14.02 1.37
CA LEU A 17 -8.66 13.70 2.46
C LEU A 17 -8.91 14.57 3.70
N SER A 18 -9.26 15.85 3.52
CA SER A 18 -9.65 16.72 4.63
C SER A 18 -10.95 16.25 5.31
N ILE A 19 -11.91 15.71 4.55
CA ILE A 19 -13.13 15.13 5.11
C ILE A 19 -12.85 13.76 5.76
N ALA A 20 -11.93 13.00 5.20
CA ALA A 20 -11.56 11.67 5.71
C ALA A 20 -10.73 11.72 6.98
N LYS A 21 -10.13 12.87 7.29
CA LYS A 21 -9.32 13.08 8.47
C LYS A 21 -10.09 12.68 9.74
N ASP A 22 -9.45 11.87 10.58
CA ASP A 22 -9.99 11.33 11.84
C ASP A 22 -11.15 10.32 11.64
N HIS A 23 -11.47 9.97 10.39
CA HIS A 23 -12.53 9.04 9.99
C HIS A 23 -12.05 7.94 9.03
N GLU A 24 -10.73 7.77 8.86
CA GLU A 24 -10.14 6.88 7.84
C GLU A 24 -10.60 5.43 8.00
N LEU A 25 -10.71 4.95 9.25
CA LEU A 25 -11.14 3.60 9.56
C LEU A 25 -12.62 3.36 9.24
N GLU A 26 -13.47 4.33 9.57
CA GLU A 26 -14.91 4.29 9.26
C GLU A 26 -15.13 4.25 7.75
N ILE A 27 -14.35 5.07 7.02
CA ILE A 27 -14.41 5.10 5.57
C ILE A 27 -13.88 3.80 4.97
N LEU A 28 -12.77 3.26 5.47
CA LEU A 28 -12.26 1.96 5.04
C LEU A 28 -13.29 0.85 5.22
N ASN A 29 -14.01 0.86 6.35
CA ASN A 29 -15.09 -0.08 6.60
C ASN A 29 -16.26 0.12 5.61
N ALA A 30 -16.65 1.37 5.34
CA ALA A 30 -17.72 1.69 4.40
C ALA A 30 -17.39 1.26 2.96
N VAL A 31 -16.13 1.37 2.54
CA VAL A 31 -15.71 0.98 1.18
C VAL A 31 -15.57 -0.53 0.97
N THR A 32 -15.62 -1.34 2.04
CA THR A 32 -15.60 -2.81 1.90
C THR A 32 -16.79 -3.37 1.13
N ASN A 33 -17.90 -2.63 1.08
CA ASN A 33 -19.13 -3.05 0.40
C ASN A 33 -19.10 -2.85 -1.12
N PHE A 34 -18.03 -2.27 -1.67
CA PHE A 34 -17.94 -2.10 -3.12
C PHE A 34 -17.45 -3.37 -3.79
N ASP A 35 -18.20 -3.85 -4.79
CA ASP A 35 -17.71 -4.88 -5.70
C ASP A 35 -16.79 -4.26 -6.77
N PRO A 36 -15.47 -4.51 -6.71
CA PRO A 36 -14.51 -3.97 -7.66
C PRO A 36 -14.61 -4.59 -9.06
N PHE A 37 -15.25 -5.75 -9.24
CA PHE A 37 -15.28 -6.44 -10.55
C PHE A 37 -16.00 -5.62 -11.62
N HIS A 38 -16.92 -4.73 -11.22
CA HIS A 38 -17.64 -3.83 -12.12
C HIS A 38 -16.94 -2.48 -12.34
N PHE A 39 -15.70 -2.31 -11.89
CA PHE A 39 -14.98 -1.04 -12.05
C PHE A 39 -14.47 -0.84 -13.48
N THR A 40 -14.73 0.34 -14.02
CA THR A 40 -14.00 0.85 -15.18
C THR A 40 -12.54 1.09 -14.80
N ASN A 41 -11.64 1.17 -15.79
CA ASN A 41 -10.22 1.49 -15.53
C ASN A 41 -10.05 2.81 -14.78
N HIS A 42 -10.90 3.80 -15.09
CA HIS A 42 -10.87 5.08 -14.42
C HIS A 42 -11.33 4.96 -12.96
N THR A 43 -12.47 4.29 -12.70
CA THR A 43 -12.98 4.09 -11.34
C THR A 43 -11.99 3.33 -10.46
N MET A 44 -11.36 2.27 -11.00
CA MET A 44 -10.33 1.52 -10.29
C MET A 44 -9.11 2.39 -9.95
N SER A 45 -8.65 3.20 -10.91
CA SER A 45 -7.53 4.11 -10.68
C SER A 45 -7.84 5.10 -9.57
N VAL A 46 -9.01 5.76 -9.62
CA VAL A 46 -9.40 6.74 -8.59
C VAL A 46 -9.59 6.06 -7.24
N PHE A 47 -10.14 4.84 -7.20
CA PHE A 47 -10.27 4.07 -5.96
C PHE A 47 -8.91 3.75 -5.32
N LEU A 48 -7.94 3.29 -6.12
CA LEU A 48 -6.58 3.04 -5.63
C LEU A 48 -5.85 4.32 -5.23
N ASP A 49 -6.08 5.43 -5.94
CA ASP A 49 -5.50 6.73 -5.57
C ASP A 49 -6.07 7.24 -4.25
N PHE A 50 -7.39 7.07 -4.05
CA PHE A 50 -8.07 7.34 -2.79
C PHE A 50 -7.49 6.48 -1.65
N LEU A 51 -7.42 5.16 -1.85
CA LEU A 51 -6.87 4.24 -0.86
C LEU A 51 -5.40 4.58 -0.52
N GLY A 52 -4.60 4.93 -1.52
CA GLY A 52 -3.21 5.34 -1.34
C GLY A 52 -3.07 6.66 -0.58
N GLY A 53 -4.02 7.58 -0.74
CA GLY A 53 -4.10 8.80 0.05
C GLY A 53 -4.46 8.58 1.51
N LEU A 54 -5.16 7.49 1.85
CA LEU A 54 -5.46 7.14 3.24
C LEU A 54 -4.28 6.52 3.98
N VAL A 55 -3.41 5.76 3.28
CA VAL A 55 -2.31 4.99 3.90
C VAL A 55 -1.48 5.81 4.90
N PRO A 56 -1.01 7.03 4.58
CA PRO A 56 -0.18 7.81 5.49
C PRO A 56 -0.89 8.26 6.77
N SER A 57 -2.22 8.30 6.76
CA SER A 57 -3.04 8.75 7.89
C SER A 57 -3.51 7.59 8.79
N LEU A 58 -3.24 6.34 8.40
CA LEU A 58 -3.63 5.18 9.19
C LEU A 58 -2.71 4.99 10.41
N PRO A 59 -3.24 4.54 11.56
CA PRO A 59 -2.41 4.12 12.69
C PRO A 59 -1.41 3.04 12.28
N SER A 60 -0.21 3.05 12.87
CA SER A 60 0.84 2.09 12.52
C SER A 60 0.52 0.65 12.90
N ASP A 61 -0.32 0.44 13.91
CA ASP A 61 -0.79 -0.85 14.42
C ASP A 61 -2.14 -1.27 13.79
N PHE A 62 -2.68 -0.48 12.87
CA PHE A 62 -3.93 -0.78 12.20
C PHE A 62 -3.87 -2.08 11.39
N THR A 63 -4.97 -2.82 11.43
CA THR A 63 -5.25 -3.98 10.56
C THR A 63 -6.55 -3.76 9.81
N VAL A 64 -6.57 -4.10 8.53
CA VAL A 64 -7.75 -3.90 7.68
C VAL A 64 -9.02 -4.56 8.24
N PRO A 65 -10.21 -3.97 8.02
CA PRO A 65 -11.48 -4.56 8.44
C PRO A 65 -11.67 -5.98 7.88
N PRO A 66 -12.40 -6.88 8.58
CA PRO A 66 -12.59 -8.26 8.14
C PRO A 66 -13.19 -8.40 6.73
N SER A 67 -14.06 -7.48 6.33
CA SER A 67 -14.71 -7.44 5.01
C SER A 67 -13.86 -6.77 3.92
N PHE A 68 -12.69 -6.22 4.25
CA PHE A 68 -11.85 -5.52 3.29
C PHE A 68 -11.09 -6.53 2.41
N HIS A 69 -11.50 -6.63 1.15
CA HIS A 69 -10.90 -7.57 0.18
C HIS A 69 -10.43 -6.84 -1.09
N LEU A 70 -9.13 -6.96 -1.38
CA LEU A 70 -8.52 -6.39 -2.60
C LEU A 70 -8.45 -7.37 -3.78
N SER A 71 -9.00 -8.57 -3.65
CA SER A 71 -8.86 -9.64 -4.65
C SER A 71 -9.35 -9.25 -6.04
N GLY A 72 -10.51 -8.58 -6.13
CA GLY A 72 -11.03 -8.14 -7.42
C GLY A 72 -10.19 -7.00 -8.04
N ILE A 73 -9.63 -6.11 -7.22
CA ILE A 73 -8.69 -5.08 -7.69
C ILE A 73 -7.40 -5.72 -8.23
N MET A 74 -6.86 -6.73 -7.55
CA MET A 74 -5.69 -7.48 -8.02
C MET A 74 -5.95 -8.19 -9.34
N PHE A 75 -7.13 -8.79 -9.49
CA PHE A 75 -7.53 -9.38 -10.77
C PHE A 75 -7.50 -8.33 -11.88
N LEU A 76 -8.13 -7.17 -11.65
CA LEU A 76 -8.19 -6.11 -12.65
C LEU A 76 -6.81 -5.56 -13.00
N ILE A 77 -5.96 -5.28 -12.00
CA ILE A 77 -4.63 -4.70 -12.24
C ILE A 77 -3.68 -5.70 -12.91
N ALA A 78 -3.81 -7.00 -12.62
CA ALA A 78 -2.97 -8.05 -13.18
C ALA A 78 -3.40 -8.48 -14.59
N CYS A 79 -4.68 -8.30 -14.93
CA CYS A 79 -5.23 -8.71 -16.23
C CYS A 79 -5.34 -7.58 -17.25
N ARG A 80 -5.45 -6.32 -16.81
CA ARG A 80 -5.59 -5.17 -17.70
C ARG A 80 -4.24 -4.52 -18.02
N GLU A 81 -4.24 -3.63 -19.02
CA GLU A 81 -3.03 -2.91 -19.40
C GLU A 81 -2.58 -1.97 -18.26
N ARG A 82 -1.33 -2.17 -17.84
CA ARG A 82 -0.68 -1.39 -16.79
C ARG A 82 -0.28 -0.04 -17.35
N ARG A 83 -0.72 1.02 -16.67
CA ARG A 83 -0.44 2.40 -17.09
C ARG A 83 0.87 2.87 -16.47
N LEU A 84 1.79 3.35 -17.32
CA LEU A 84 3.07 3.93 -16.93
C LEU A 84 2.94 4.91 -15.76
N GLN A 85 1.93 5.78 -15.81
CA GLN A 85 1.79 6.89 -14.88
C GLN A 85 1.24 6.50 -13.50
N THR A 86 0.61 5.32 -13.37
CA THR A 86 -0.09 4.96 -12.13
C THR A 86 0.38 3.64 -11.53
N TRP A 87 1.08 2.81 -12.30
CA TRP A 87 1.50 1.47 -11.88
C TRP A 87 2.22 1.48 -10.52
N ARG A 88 3.30 2.26 -10.39
CA ARG A 88 4.11 2.27 -9.16
C ARG A 88 3.27 2.62 -7.94
N ARG A 89 2.55 3.75 -7.99
CA ARG A 89 1.67 4.20 -6.90
C ARG A 89 0.62 3.16 -6.54
N HIS A 90 -0.01 2.54 -7.53
CA HIS A 90 -1.04 1.52 -7.31
C HIS A 90 -0.48 0.24 -6.70
N ALA A 91 0.69 -0.22 -7.17
CA ALA A 91 1.36 -1.38 -6.61
C ALA A 91 1.81 -1.12 -5.17
N ASP A 92 2.42 0.04 -4.90
CA ASP A 92 2.84 0.47 -3.56
C ASP A 92 1.64 0.54 -2.60
N THR A 93 0.49 1.06 -3.07
CA THR A 93 -0.75 1.12 -2.29
C THR A 93 -1.23 -0.29 -1.92
N ILE A 94 -1.31 -1.21 -2.88
CA ILE A 94 -1.79 -2.58 -2.61
C ILE A 94 -0.86 -3.29 -1.61
N ILE A 95 0.46 -3.12 -1.74
CA ILE A 95 1.43 -3.67 -0.79
C ILE A 95 1.27 -3.06 0.60
N ALA A 96 1.04 -1.75 0.72
CA ALA A 96 0.79 -1.13 2.02
C ALA A 96 -0.41 -1.77 2.73
N TYR A 97 -1.52 -2.03 2.03
CA TYR A 97 -2.65 -2.74 2.65
C TYR A 97 -2.34 -4.20 2.98
N PHE A 98 -1.45 -4.87 2.23
CA PHE A 98 -0.95 -6.18 2.63
C PHE A 98 -0.17 -6.10 3.95
N ASP A 99 0.64 -5.06 4.13
CA ASP A 99 1.39 -4.81 5.37
C ASP A 99 0.45 -4.59 6.57
N HIS A 100 -0.78 -4.11 6.31
CA HIS A 100 -1.87 -4.02 7.27
C HIS A 100 -2.82 -5.24 7.29
N GLY A 101 -2.35 -6.41 6.87
CA GLY A 101 -3.04 -7.69 7.06
C GLY A 101 -4.06 -8.07 5.98
N ALA A 102 -4.17 -7.30 4.88
CA ALA A 102 -5.08 -7.66 3.79
C ALA A 102 -4.66 -8.95 3.06
N SER A 103 -3.39 -9.37 3.14
CA SER A 103 -2.91 -10.64 2.57
C SER A 103 -3.68 -11.84 3.16
N HIS A 104 -3.84 -11.87 4.48
CA HIS A 104 -4.51 -12.94 5.20
C HIS A 104 -6.01 -13.00 4.95
N LYS A 105 -6.61 -11.90 4.46
CA LYS A 105 -8.05 -11.81 4.12
C LYS A 105 -8.37 -12.31 2.72
N ILE A 106 -7.38 -12.67 1.92
CA ILE A 106 -7.61 -13.20 0.56
C ILE A 106 -8.25 -14.58 0.67
N ARG A 107 -9.45 -14.74 0.10
CA ARG A 107 -10.10 -16.05 0.02
C ARG A 107 -9.28 -17.01 -0.83
N PHE A 108 -9.36 -18.30 -0.51
CA PHE A 108 -8.58 -19.33 -1.17
C PHE A 108 -8.80 -19.35 -2.70
N ASP A 109 -10.05 -19.17 -3.14
CA ASP A 109 -10.46 -19.08 -4.54
C ASP A 109 -9.90 -17.85 -5.30
N HIS A 110 -9.37 -16.88 -4.57
CA HIS A 110 -8.78 -15.66 -5.11
C HIS A 110 -7.26 -15.60 -5.01
N LEU A 111 -6.60 -16.62 -4.44
CA LEU A 111 -5.13 -16.66 -4.30
C LEU A 111 -4.41 -16.49 -5.65
N ARG A 112 -4.96 -17.04 -6.75
CA ARG A 112 -4.42 -16.86 -8.11
C ARG A 112 -4.29 -15.40 -8.54
N TYR A 113 -5.22 -14.54 -8.12
CA TYR A 113 -5.22 -13.13 -8.52
C TYR A 113 -4.13 -12.36 -7.81
N ALA A 114 -3.96 -12.66 -6.52
CA ALA A 114 -2.89 -12.11 -5.72
C ALA A 114 -1.52 -12.62 -6.20
N ALA A 115 -1.37 -13.92 -6.44
CA ALA A 115 -0.15 -14.50 -7.00
C ALA A 115 0.25 -13.81 -8.32
N ARG A 116 -0.69 -13.70 -9.26
CA ARG A 116 -0.44 -13.03 -10.54
C ARG A 116 -0.03 -11.56 -10.38
N PHE A 117 -0.66 -10.82 -9.45
CA PHE A 117 -0.26 -9.44 -9.16
C PHE A 117 1.17 -9.38 -8.63
N LEU A 118 1.51 -10.23 -7.64
CA LEU A 118 2.84 -10.30 -7.04
C LEU A 118 3.91 -10.66 -8.08
N ASP A 119 3.61 -11.56 -9.01
CA ASP A 119 4.53 -11.95 -10.10
C ASP A 119 4.87 -10.76 -11.00
N VAL A 120 3.87 -9.93 -11.28
CA VAL A 120 4.09 -8.70 -12.04
C VAL A 120 4.96 -7.72 -11.26
N CYS A 121 4.75 -7.58 -9.95
CA CYS A 121 5.62 -6.76 -9.09
C CYS A 121 7.06 -7.28 -9.10
N ILE A 122 7.25 -8.60 -9.02
CA ILE A 122 8.57 -9.25 -8.91
C ILE A 122 9.34 -9.21 -10.23
N SER A 123 8.76 -9.72 -11.31
CA SER A 123 9.47 -9.96 -12.56
C SER A 123 9.39 -8.81 -13.56
N GLU A 124 8.37 -7.96 -13.40
CA GLU A 124 7.96 -6.92 -14.34
C GLU A 124 7.65 -7.43 -15.75
N SER A 125 6.74 -6.75 -16.45
CA SER A 125 6.50 -7.10 -17.85
C SER A 125 7.60 -6.56 -18.76
N PRO A 126 7.81 -7.18 -19.95
CA PRO A 126 8.72 -6.63 -20.95
C PRO A 126 8.43 -5.17 -21.33
N LYS A 127 7.16 -4.75 -21.30
CA LYS A 127 6.76 -3.35 -21.50
C LYS A 127 7.31 -2.44 -20.40
N MET A 128 7.24 -2.89 -19.14
CA MET A 128 7.68 -2.12 -17.97
C MET A 128 9.20 -1.96 -17.90
N LYS A 129 9.96 -2.92 -18.44
CA LYS A 129 11.42 -2.81 -18.52
C LYS A 129 11.92 -1.66 -19.40
N LYS A 130 11.04 -1.07 -20.21
CA LYS A 130 11.33 0.11 -21.05
C LYS A 130 10.95 1.43 -20.35
N TRP A 131 10.38 1.37 -19.16
CA TRP A 131 9.96 2.54 -18.41
C TRP A 131 11.12 3.08 -17.58
N ASP A 132 11.05 4.36 -17.24
CA ASP A 132 11.96 4.97 -16.28
C ASP A 132 11.82 4.28 -14.91
N ASP A 133 12.92 4.20 -14.16
CA ASP A 133 12.97 3.48 -12.89
C ASP A 133 11.98 4.02 -11.85
N ASP A 134 11.67 5.32 -11.88
CA ASP A 134 10.67 5.96 -11.01
C ASP A 134 9.22 5.57 -11.37
N LYS A 135 8.97 5.00 -12.56
CA LYS A 135 7.66 4.49 -13.00
C LYS A 135 7.50 2.98 -12.84
N ARG A 136 8.62 2.28 -12.67
CA ARG A 136 8.67 0.82 -12.45
C ARG A 136 8.27 0.45 -11.02
N THR A 137 8.16 -0.85 -10.76
CA THR A 137 7.88 -1.33 -9.40
C THR A 137 9.01 -0.89 -8.48
N SER A 138 8.67 -0.26 -7.35
CA SER A 138 9.66 0.13 -6.35
C SER A 138 10.37 -1.09 -5.76
N ASP A 139 11.62 -0.92 -5.31
CA ASP A 139 12.37 -2.03 -4.69
C ASP A 139 11.70 -2.54 -3.42
N HIS A 140 11.15 -1.63 -2.61
CA HIS A 140 10.35 -1.99 -1.45
C HIS A 140 9.16 -2.89 -1.84
N THR A 141 8.36 -2.47 -2.80
CA THR A 141 7.21 -3.25 -3.29
C THR A 141 7.63 -4.59 -3.89
N ARG A 142 8.77 -4.64 -4.59
CA ARG A 142 9.33 -5.89 -5.11
C ARG A 142 9.70 -6.85 -3.99
N GLN A 143 10.39 -6.37 -2.96
CA GLN A 143 10.81 -7.18 -1.80
C GLN A 143 9.61 -7.68 -1.00
N ARG A 144 8.65 -6.80 -0.70
CA ARG A 144 7.40 -7.19 -0.03
C ARG A 144 6.61 -8.18 -0.89
N ALA A 145 6.58 -8.00 -2.21
CA ALA A 145 5.89 -8.94 -3.09
C ALA A 145 6.50 -10.35 -3.06
N MET A 146 7.83 -10.47 -2.99
CA MET A 146 8.50 -11.77 -2.79
C MET A 146 8.10 -12.42 -1.47
N PHE A 147 8.07 -11.64 -0.38
CA PHE A 147 7.62 -12.13 0.92
C PHE A 147 6.18 -12.68 0.87
N TYR A 148 5.25 -11.89 0.33
CA TYR A 148 3.85 -12.32 0.24
C TYR A 148 3.65 -13.49 -0.72
N ARG A 149 4.47 -13.62 -1.76
CA ARG A 149 4.40 -14.74 -2.68
C ARG A 149 4.65 -16.07 -1.95
N GLU A 150 5.65 -16.11 -1.08
CA GLU A 150 5.94 -17.28 -0.25
C GLU A 150 4.84 -17.54 0.79
N GLU A 151 4.28 -16.48 1.37
CA GLU A 151 3.12 -16.61 2.28
C GLU A 151 1.91 -17.24 1.58
N LEU A 152 1.57 -16.76 0.38
CA LEU A 152 0.46 -17.32 -0.40
C LEU A 152 0.74 -18.76 -0.84
N LYS A 153 1.99 -19.10 -1.15
CA LYS A 153 2.42 -20.47 -1.47
C LYS A 153 2.22 -21.41 -0.29
N ALA A 154 2.66 -20.99 0.91
CA ALA A 154 2.47 -21.77 2.13
C ALA A 154 0.97 -22.01 2.41
N ARG A 155 0.13 -20.99 2.16
CA ARG A 155 -1.33 -21.13 2.26
C ARG A 155 -1.91 -22.08 1.22
N ALA A 156 -1.46 -22.01 -0.03
CA ALA A 156 -1.90 -22.92 -1.09
C ALA A 156 -1.56 -24.39 -0.77
N ALA A 157 -0.46 -24.65 -0.06
CA ALA A 157 -0.08 -25.99 0.37
C ALA A 157 -0.98 -26.57 1.48
N GLN A 158 -1.75 -25.76 2.20
CA GLN A 158 -2.66 -26.22 3.25
C GLN A 158 -3.88 -26.96 2.67
N ASP A 159 -4.27 -26.66 1.43
CA ASP A 159 -5.36 -27.35 0.75
C ASP A 159 -4.99 -27.71 -0.69
N PRO A 160 -4.40 -28.90 -0.90
CA PRO A 160 -3.98 -29.38 -2.22
C PRO A 160 -5.14 -29.73 -3.16
N THR A 161 -6.40 -29.65 -2.72
CA THR A 161 -7.55 -29.99 -3.58
C THR A 161 -7.75 -28.97 -4.71
N TYR A 162 -7.18 -27.77 -4.55
CA TYR A 162 -7.26 -26.67 -5.49
C TYR A 162 -6.19 -26.75 -6.60
N HIS A 163 -6.18 -27.84 -7.35
CA HIS A 163 -5.26 -28.09 -8.47
C HIS A 163 -5.17 -26.94 -9.50
N TRP A 164 -6.19 -26.09 -9.63
CA TRP A 164 -6.15 -24.91 -10.50
C TRP A 164 -5.21 -23.79 -10.00
N LEU A 165 -4.67 -23.89 -8.79
CA LEU A 165 -3.56 -23.06 -8.31
C LEU A 165 -2.18 -23.54 -8.80
N ARG A 166 -2.09 -24.75 -9.37
CA ARG A 166 -0.83 -25.32 -9.88
C ARG A 166 -0.05 -24.41 -10.84
N PRO A 167 -0.68 -23.66 -11.77
CA PRO A 167 0.08 -22.72 -12.62
C PRO A 167 0.75 -21.58 -11.86
N TYR A 168 0.31 -21.28 -10.64
CA TYR A 168 0.80 -20.17 -9.82
C TYR A 168 1.76 -20.63 -8.72
N PHE A 169 1.65 -21.89 -8.30
CA PHE A 169 2.48 -22.50 -7.26
C PHE A 169 2.86 -23.94 -7.67
N PRO A 170 3.58 -24.14 -8.78
CA PRO A 170 3.86 -25.48 -9.30
C PRO A 170 4.62 -26.32 -8.27
N GLU A 171 5.48 -25.71 -7.45
CA GLU A 171 6.30 -26.39 -6.45
C GLU A 171 5.48 -27.00 -5.29
N VAL A 172 4.21 -26.64 -5.15
CA VAL A 172 3.31 -27.24 -4.15
C VAL A 172 2.72 -28.55 -4.67
N TYR A 173 2.53 -28.67 -5.98
CA TYR A 173 1.82 -29.79 -6.61
C TYR A 173 2.75 -30.76 -7.33
N ASP A 174 3.90 -30.28 -7.77
CA ASP A 174 4.91 -31.09 -8.43
C ASP A 174 5.84 -31.68 -7.36
N PRO A 175 5.97 -33.02 -7.28
CA PRO A 175 6.93 -33.63 -6.36
C PRO A 175 8.35 -33.12 -6.70
N PRO A 176 9.24 -32.98 -5.70
CA PRO A 176 10.64 -32.67 -5.99
C PRO A 176 11.17 -33.75 -6.93
N SER A 177 11.65 -33.34 -8.11
CA SER A 177 12.16 -34.28 -9.10
C SER A 177 13.19 -35.19 -8.45
N SER A 178 12.89 -36.50 -8.38
CA SER A 178 13.81 -37.53 -7.93
C SER A 178 14.98 -37.63 -8.90
N THR A 179 15.97 -36.74 -8.79
CA THR A 179 17.33 -37.08 -9.21
C THR A 179 17.85 -38.09 -8.21
N VAL A 180 17.70 -39.37 -8.58
CA VAL A 180 18.30 -40.52 -7.92
C VAL A 180 19.83 -40.30 -7.89
N THR A 181 20.34 -40.01 -6.70
CA THR A 181 21.65 -40.52 -6.28
C THR A 181 21.39 -41.24 -4.97
N ASP A 182 21.48 -42.56 -5.07
CA ASP A 182 21.43 -43.52 -3.99
C ASP A 182 22.67 -43.31 -3.10
N GLU A 183 22.49 -42.89 -1.84
CA GLU A 183 23.29 -43.40 -0.75
C GLU A 183 22.59 -43.18 0.60
N HIS A 184 22.58 -44.26 1.39
CA HIS A 184 21.92 -44.44 2.66
C HIS A 184 22.22 -43.36 3.71
N GLN A 185 21.16 -42.82 4.35
CA GLN A 185 20.94 -42.77 5.81
C GLN A 185 19.81 -41.80 6.18
N LEU A 186 18.98 -42.20 7.15
CA LEU A 186 17.97 -41.38 7.85
C LEU A 186 18.00 -41.83 9.33
N PRO A 187 17.58 -41.03 10.34
CA PRO A 187 17.21 -39.60 10.35
C PRO A 187 17.95 -38.80 11.42
N GLU A 188 18.24 -37.51 11.18
CA GLU A 188 17.95 -36.49 12.20
C GLU A 188 18.00 -35.07 11.63
N LYS A 189 16.90 -34.34 11.89
CA LYS A 189 16.76 -32.88 11.85
C LYS A 189 17.08 -32.23 10.50
N ALA A 190 16.02 -31.91 9.76
CA ALA A 190 16.06 -31.09 8.55
C ALA A 190 16.63 -29.70 8.88
N VAL A 191 17.94 -29.60 8.71
CA VAL A 191 18.73 -28.38 8.67
C VAL A 191 18.24 -27.59 7.46
N LEU A 192 17.61 -26.45 7.75
CA LEU A 192 17.35 -25.38 6.79
C LEU A 192 18.59 -25.16 5.90
N THR A 193 18.38 -25.23 4.59
CA THR A 193 19.44 -25.23 3.58
C THR A 193 20.34 -23.99 3.70
N SER A 194 21.65 -24.22 3.53
CA SER A 194 22.75 -23.28 3.81
C SER A 194 22.72 -21.95 3.03
N SER A 195 21.91 -21.88 1.96
CA SER A 195 21.66 -20.66 1.18
C SER A 195 20.88 -19.62 1.99
N LEU A 196 19.89 -20.05 2.78
CA LEU A 196 19.00 -19.15 3.54
C LEU A 196 19.68 -18.52 4.78
N ARG A 197 20.70 -19.19 5.34
CA ARG A 197 21.40 -18.69 6.53
C ARG A 197 22.27 -17.46 6.24
N LYS A 198 22.74 -17.27 5.00
CA LYS A 198 23.51 -16.09 4.59
C LYS A 198 22.64 -14.83 4.47
N TRP A 199 21.33 -14.97 4.24
CA TRP A 199 20.41 -13.85 4.00
C TRP A 199 19.64 -13.38 5.25
N LEU A 200 19.49 -14.22 6.28
CA LEU A 200 18.84 -13.85 7.55
C LEU A 200 19.76 -13.10 8.53
N ASN A 201 21.08 -13.08 8.29
CA ASN A 201 22.07 -12.45 9.16
C ASN A 201 22.00 -10.91 9.30
N PRO A 202 21.56 -10.12 8.29
CA PRO A 202 21.41 -8.67 8.46
C PRO A 202 20.30 -8.29 9.45
N PHE A 203 19.22 -9.09 9.53
CA PHE A 203 18.04 -8.76 10.34
C PHE A 203 18.20 -9.06 11.83
N ARG A 204 19.20 -9.86 12.24
CA ARG A 204 19.45 -10.17 13.66
C ARG A 204 20.34 -9.14 14.37
N LYS A 205 21.06 -8.30 13.63
CA LYS A 205 22.00 -7.30 14.20
C LYS A 205 21.38 -5.91 14.40
N ALA A 206 20.19 -5.64 13.89
CA ALA A 206 19.56 -4.32 14.01
C ALA A 206 18.63 -4.14 15.22
N SER A 207 18.50 -5.14 16.12
CA SER A 207 17.51 -5.11 17.22
C SER A 207 18.10 -5.06 18.64
N ARG A 208 19.40 -4.74 18.81
CA ARG A 208 19.96 -4.45 20.14
C ARG A 208 20.98 -3.32 20.09
N ARG A 209 20.49 -2.09 20.25
CA ARG A 209 21.05 -1.03 21.09
C ARG A 209 20.28 0.28 20.82
N MET A 210 19.34 0.59 21.69
CA MET A 210 19.03 1.98 22.04
C MET A 210 18.75 1.98 23.54
N THR A 211 19.82 2.07 24.31
CA THR A 211 19.79 2.57 25.68
C THR A 211 19.51 4.07 25.61
N LEU A 212 18.55 4.51 26.43
CA LEU A 212 18.32 5.91 26.80
C LEU A 212 19.65 6.63 27.08
N PRO A 213 19.67 7.94 26.81
CA PRO A 213 20.05 8.85 27.89
C PRO A 213 18.86 9.74 28.24
N GLU A 214 18.46 9.65 29.51
CA GLU A 214 17.87 10.75 30.25
C GLU A 214 18.88 11.91 30.23
N ASN A 215 18.41 13.13 29.97
CA ASN A 215 19.02 14.37 30.47
C ASN A 215 17.98 15.49 30.34
N GLU A 216 17.39 15.78 31.49
CA GLU A 216 17.03 17.09 32.05
C GLU A 216 16.86 18.26 31.05
N LEU A 217 15.59 18.65 30.84
CA LEU A 217 15.25 20.02 30.50
C LEU A 217 15.07 20.79 31.81
N ASP A 218 16.13 21.48 32.23
CA ASP A 218 16.03 22.53 33.24
C ASP A 218 15.22 23.70 32.67
N MET A 219 14.12 23.98 33.36
CA MET A 219 13.36 25.22 33.26
C MET A 219 14.19 26.36 33.85
N GLU A 220 14.43 27.41 33.06
CA GLU A 220 14.75 28.72 33.61
C GLU A 220 13.74 29.76 33.10
N LEU A 221 13.00 30.32 34.06
CA LEU A 221 12.01 31.37 33.93
C LEU A 221 12.67 32.74 34.15
N GLY A 222 12.26 33.73 33.35
CA GLY A 222 12.38 35.17 33.64
C GLY A 222 13.21 35.95 32.62
N THR A 223 12.94 37.20 32.24
CA THR A 223 11.88 38.16 32.58
C THR A 223 11.87 39.23 31.48
N ILE A 224 10.67 39.64 31.07
CA ILE A 224 10.21 40.90 30.44
C ILE A 224 11.27 41.96 30.10
N ARG A 225 11.32 42.39 28.83
CA ARG A 225 11.48 43.81 28.48
C ARG A 225 10.62 44.21 27.28
N ARG A 226 9.81 45.24 27.53
CA ARG A 226 8.81 45.92 26.70
C ARG A 226 9.45 46.98 25.79
N SER A 227 8.65 47.46 24.83
CA SER A 227 8.76 48.67 23.99
C SER A 227 9.16 48.42 22.53
N ASP A 228 8.48 48.96 21.51
CA ASP A 228 7.27 49.78 21.41
C ASP A 228 6.65 49.53 20.02
N VAL A 229 5.32 49.59 19.95
CA VAL A 229 4.53 49.66 18.71
C VAL A 229 4.25 51.13 18.48
N ASP A 230 4.63 51.66 17.31
CA ASP A 230 4.23 52.99 16.88
C ASP A 230 3.02 52.88 15.97
N GLU A 231 1.90 53.42 16.45
CA GLU A 231 0.70 53.76 15.69
C GLU A 231 0.96 55.03 14.87
N SER A 232 0.44 55.07 13.65
CA SER A 232 0.01 56.34 13.08
C SER A 232 -1.21 56.12 12.19
N GLU A 233 -2.37 56.45 12.75
CA GLU A 233 -3.59 56.79 12.02
C GLU A 233 -3.34 58.00 11.09
N ASN A 234 -4.05 58.09 9.95
CA ASN A 234 -5.00 59.19 9.81
C ASN A 234 -6.06 58.94 8.72
N GLN A 235 -7.27 59.40 9.05
CA GLN A 235 -8.52 59.33 8.31
C GLN A 235 -8.74 60.60 7.47
N GLN A 236 -9.57 60.50 6.42
CA GLN A 236 -10.57 61.50 5.95
C GLN A 236 -11.22 60.93 4.67
N ALA A 237 -12.49 60.52 4.62
CA ALA A 237 -13.78 61.22 4.78
C ALA A 237 -14.28 61.93 3.50
N GLU A 238 -15.62 61.90 3.34
CA GLU A 238 -16.48 62.45 2.27
C GLU A 238 -16.62 61.59 1.00
N GLY A 239 -17.80 61.35 0.42
CA GLY A 239 -19.14 61.86 0.61
C GLY A 239 -19.91 61.79 -0.72
N THR A 240 -21.20 61.47 -0.66
CA THR A 240 -22.25 61.93 -1.62
C THR A 240 -22.45 61.20 -2.97
N GLN A 241 -23.44 60.29 -2.98
CA GLN A 241 -24.74 60.38 -3.70
C GLN A 241 -24.84 60.59 -5.25
N PHE A 242 -25.82 59.86 -5.83
CA PHE A 242 -26.50 60.01 -7.16
C PHE A 242 -25.68 59.61 -8.41
N ARG A 243 -26.20 59.00 -9.49
CA ARG A 243 -27.52 59.10 -10.16
C ARG A 243 -27.73 57.95 -11.18
N ARG A 244 -28.99 57.74 -11.57
CA ARG A 244 -29.56 56.81 -12.57
C ARG A 244 -29.19 57.07 -14.05
N HIS A 245 -29.59 56.08 -14.87
CA HIS A 245 -29.87 56.02 -16.33
C HIS A 245 -28.68 55.53 -17.17
N GLY A 246 -28.75 54.43 -17.92
CA GLY A 246 -29.73 54.05 -18.98
C GLY A 246 -29.09 54.44 -20.33
N PRO A 247 -29.07 53.60 -21.38
CA PRO A 247 -30.21 52.88 -21.94
C PRO A 247 -30.09 51.34 -21.96
#